data_AF-A0A8E2HCC9-F1
#
_entry.id   AF-A0A8E2HCC9-F1
#
_cell.length_a   1.000
_cell.length_b   1.000
_cell.length_c   1.000
_cell.angle_alpha   90.00
_cell.angle_beta   90.00
_cell.angle_gamma   90.00
#
_symmetry.space_group_name_H-M   'P 1'
#
loop_
_entity.id
_entity.type
_entity.pdbx_description
1 polymer ?
#
loop_
_entity_poly.entity_id
_entity_poly.type
_entity_poly.pdbx_seq_one_letter_code
_entity_poly.pdbx_strand_id
1 'polypeptide(L)'
;MTKLIQCGLSVSPPQYERIKRLAQQHGRRQSECVRAMIDFALPLFELGQKIDFARLVTMLEFNTLALDTLVQRAAPEEADRLLDLAIEHAQTYHGA
;
A
#
# COMPACT_ATOMS: atom_id res chain seq x y z
N MET A 1 -11.45 -23.36 -4.19
CA MET A 1 -10.15 -22.98 -3.60
C MET A 1 -9.05 -23.31 -4.59
N THR A 2 -8.17 -22.36 -4.91
CA THR A 2 -7.02 -22.59 -5.81
C THR A 2 -6.04 -23.55 -5.15
N LYS A 3 -5.58 -24.57 -5.90
CA LYS A 3 -4.58 -25.53 -5.43
C LYS A 3 -3.23 -24.82 -5.26
N LEU A 4 -2.65 -24.85 -4.06
CA LEU A 4 -1.35 -24.26 -3.77
C LEU A 4 -0.23 -25.25 -4.08
N ILE A 5 0.86 -24.76 -4.68
CA ILE A 5 2.09 -25.52 -4.96
C ILE A 5 3.14 -25.12 -3.93
N GLN A 6 3.79 -26.11 -3.31
CA GLN A 6 4.92 -25.86 -2.41
C GLN A 6 6.15 -25.49 -3.24
N CYS A 7 6.67 -24.29 -3.02
CA CYS A 7 7.91 -23.80 -3.58
C CYS A 7 8.75 -23.28 -2.41
N GLY A 8 9.96 -23.82 -2.22
CA GLY A 8 10.78 -23.51 -1.05
C GLY A 8 11.10 -22.02 -0.95
N LEU A 9 10.66 -21.37 0.13
CA LEU A 9 11.00 -19.99 0.46
C LEU A 9 11.67 -19.95 1.83
N SER A 10 12.96 -19.64 1.84
CA SER A 10 13.69 -19.33 3.06
C SER A 10 13.65 -17.82 3.29
N VAL A 11 13.44 -17.42 4.54
CA VAL A 11 13.46 -16.01 4.97
C VAL A 11 14.48 -15.84 6.10
N SER A 12 15.01 -14.63 6.24
CA SER A 12 15.87 -14.28 7.37
C SER A 12 15.09 -14.24 8.69
N PRO A 13 15.74 -14.40 9.86
CA PRO A 13 15.08 -14.31 11.15
C PRO A 13 14.30 -12.99 11.38
N PRO A 14 14.83 -11.80 10.99
CA PRO A 14 14.07 -10.55 11.09
C PRO A 14 12.82 -10.53 10.20
N GLN A 15 12.89 -11.10 8.99
CA GLN A 15 11.72 -11.21 8.11
C GLN A 15 10.66 -12.13 8.73
N TYR A 16 11.08 -13.27 9.29
CA TYR A 16 10.17 -14.20 9.95
C TYR A 16 9.40 -13.54 11.10
N GLU A 17 10.09 -12.82 12.00
CA GLU A 17 9.42 -12.14 13.12
C GLU A 17 8.45 -11.04 12.66
N ARG A 18 8.79 -10.31 11.59
CA ARG A 18 7.89 -9.30 11.00
C ARG A 18 6.64 -9.95 10.39
N ILE A 19 6.81 -11.03 9.63
CA ILE A 19 5.69 -11.78 9.04
C ILE A 19 4.79 -12.35 10.13
N LYS A 20 5.38 -12.93 11.18
CA LYS A 20 4.66 -13.48 12.33
C LYS A 20 3.80 -12.42 13.01
N ARG A 21 4.37 -11.24 13.30
CA ARG A 21 3.65 -10.13 13.93
C ARG A 21 2.49 -9.64 13.05
N LEU A 22 2.75 -9.46 11.75
CA LEU A 22 1.73 -9.02 10.79
C LEU A 22 0.56 -10.02 10.71
N ALA A 23 0.88 -11.32 10.67
CA ALA A 23 -0.11 -12.38 10.65
C ALA A 23 -1.00 -12.36 11.91
N GLN A 24 -0.40 -12.16 13.08
CA GLN A 24 -1.13 -12.01 14.35
C GLN A 24 -2.04 -10.78 14.37
N GLN A 25 -1.55 -9.63 13.92
CA GLN A 25 -2.32 -8.37 13.89
C GLN A 25 -3.58 -8.48 13.02
N HIS A 26 -3.51 -9.24 11.93
CA HIS A 26 -4.63 -9.39 10.99
C HIS A 26 -5.43 -10.69 11.17
N GLY A 27 -5.12 -11.52 12.17
CA GLY A 27 -5.79 -12.81 12.40
C GLY A 27 -5.62 -13.80 11.24
N ARG A 28 -4.50 -13.75 10.51
CA ARG A 28 -4.21 -14.56 9.32
C ARG A 28 -3.08 -15.54 9.57
N ARG A 29 -2.92 -16.54 8.69
CA ARG A 29 -1.74 -17.42 8.69
C ARG A 29 -0.55 -16.70 8.08
N GLN A 30 0.66 -16.96 8.58
CA GLN A 30 1.90 -16.40 8.00
C GLN A 30 2.01 -16.64 6.49
N SER A 31 1.61 -17.83 6.03
CA SER A 31 1.65 -18.18 4.60
C SER A 31 0.65 -17.39 3.76
N GLU A 32 -0.48 -16.96 4.33
CA GLU A 32 -1.44 -16.09 3.64
C GLU A 32 -0.88 -14.67 3.50
N CYS A 33 -0.24 -14.15 4.54
CA CYS A 33 0.45 -12.86 4.48
C CYS A 33 1.56 -12.85 3.43
N VAL A 34 2.38 -13.90 3.38
CA VAL A 34 3.46 -14.03 2.39
C VAL A 34 2.91 -14.11 0.97
N ARG A 35 1.85 -14.91 0.73
CA ARG A 35 1.21 -14.97 -0.59
C ARG A 35 0.65 -13.61 -1.01
N ALA A 36 -0.05 -12.90 -0.13
CA ALA A 36 -0.57 -11.57 -0.44
C ALA A 36 0.54 -10.56 -0.77
N MET A 37 1.69 -10.64 -0.09
CA MET A 37 2.86 -9.82 -0.43
C MET A 37 3.44 -10.18 -1.80
N ILE A 38 3.48 -11.45 -2.15
CA ILE A 38 3.91 -11.91 -3.48
C ILE A 38 2.93 -11.41 -4.55
N ASP A 39 1.62 -11.55 -4.34
CA ASP A 39 0.59 -11.11 -5.29
C ASP A 39 0.66 -9.60 -5.55
N PHE A 40 0.99 -8.81 -4.53
CA PHE A 40 1.21 -7.37 -4.69
C PHE A 40 2.52 -7.04 -5.43
N ALA A 41 3.62 -7.69 -5.05
CA ALA A 41 4.95 -7.31 -5.51
C ALA A 41 5.30 -7.89 -6.90
N LEU A 42 4.85 -9.11 -7.19
CA LEU A 42 5.24 -9.84 -8.41
C LEU A 42 4.92 -9.06 -9.70
N PRO A 43 3.71 -8.48 -9.89
CA PRO A 43 3.43 -7.70 -11.10
C PRO A 43 4.37 -6.50 -11.28
N LEU A 44 4.81 -5.89 -10.18
CA LEU A 44 5.74 -4.75 -10.21
C LEU A 44 7.13 -5.20 -10.66
N PHE A 45 7.59 -6.35 -10.15
CA PHE A 45 8.86 -6.96 -10.58
C PHE A 45 8.80 -7.45 -12.04
N GLU A 46 7.67 -8.00 -12.50
CA GLU A 46 7.47 -8.41 -13.89
C GLU A 46 7.59 -7.23 -14.87
N LEU A 47 7.21 -6.02 -14.44
CA LEU A 47 7.38 -4.78 -15.19
C LEU A 47 8.79 -4.18 -15.08
N GLY A 48 9.75 -4.91 -14.50
CA GLY A 48 11.14 -4.48 -14.32
C GLY A 48 11.31 -3.38 -13.27
N GLN A 49 10.29 -3.09 -12.48
CA GLN A 49 10.38 -2.04 -11.47
C GLN A 49 11.18 -2.52 -10.27
N LYS A 50 12.21 -1.75 -9.91
CA LYS A 50 12.80 -1.82 -8.57
C LYS A 50 12.21 -0.68 -7.77
N ILE A 51 11.36 -1.03 -6.80
CA ILE A 51 10.71 -0.03 -5.96
C ILE A 51 11.71 0.47 -4.93
N ASP A 52 12.23 1.66 -5.16
CA ASP A 52 12.81 2.47 -4.10
C ASP A 52 11.64 3.07 -3.29
N PHE A 53 11.32 2.44 -2.16
CA PHE A 53 10.23 2.87 -1.31
C PHE A 53 10.43 4.29 -0.75
N ALA A 54 11.68 4.69 -0.48
CA ALA A 54 11.95 6.04 -0.01
C ALA A 54 11.61 7.05 -1.11
N ARG A 55 12.07 6.78 -2.35
CA ARG A 55 11.74 7.63 -3.50
C ARG A 55 10.24 7.65 -3.78
N LEU A 56 9.56 6.50 -3.68
CA LEU A 56 8.11 6.42 -3.89
C LEU A 56 7.37 7.29 -2.87
N VAL A 57 7.70 7.18 -1.58
CA VAL A 57 7.09 8.01 -0.52
C VAL A 57 7.36 9.50 -0.79
N THR A 58 8.57 9.87 -1.17
CA THR A 58 8.91 11.26 -1.50
C THR A 58 8.10 11.77 -2.70
N MET A 59 7.90 10.95 -3.74
CA MET A 59 7.09 11.33 -4.91
C MET A 59 5.61 11.51 -4.54
N LEU A 60 5.08 10.63 -3.68
CA LEU A 60 3.71 10.76 -3.18
C LEU A 60 3.54 12.05 -2.39
N GLU A 61 4.45 12.33 -1.45
CA GLU A 61 4.43 13.56 -0.65
C GLU A 61 4.54 14.82 -1.51
N PHE A 62 5.47 14.81 -2.48
CA PHE A 62 5.62 15.91 -3.43
C PHE A 62 4.33 16.16 -4.20
N ASN A 63 3.68 15.11 -4.70
CA ASN A 63 2.42 15.25 -5.44
C ASN A 63 1.30 15.78 -4.54
N THR A 64 1.20 15.32 -3.29
CA THR A 64 0.22 15.84 -2.32
C THR A 64 0.43 17.34 -2.10
N LEU A 65 1.64 17.76 -1.77
CA LEU A 65 1.96 19.18 -1.52
C LEU A 65 1.74 20.05 -2.76
N ALA A 66 2.10 19.55 -3.94
CA ALA A 66 1.87 20.25 -5.19
C ALA A 66 0.37 20.43 -5.46
N LEU A 67 -0.43 19.39 -5.25
CA LEU A 67 -1.88 19.44 -5.42
C LEU A 67 -2.52 20.38 -4.39
N ASP A 68 -2.15 20.28 -3.12
CA ASP A 68 -2.65 21.17 -2.05
C ASP A 68 -2.36 22.64 -2.39
N THR A 69 -1.14 22.92 -2.85
CA THR A 69 -0.75 24.28 -3.27
C THR A 69 -1.59 24.78 -4.44
N LEU A 70 -1.86 23.92 -5.44
CA LEU A 70 -2.66 24.29 -6.60
C LEU A 70 -4.12 24.52 -6.22
N VAL A 71 -4.69 23.64 -5.39
CA VAL A 71 -6.06 23.72 -4.90
C VAL A 71 -6.26 24.97 -4.04
N GLN A 72 -5.36 25.24 -3.08
CA GLN A 72 -5.42 26.45 -2.26
C GLN A 72 -5.37 27.74 -3.09
N ARG A 73 -4.65 27.73 -4.21
CA ARG A 73 -4.60 28.88 -5.13
C ARG A 73 -5.85 29.01 -5.99
N ALA A 74 -6.43 27.90 -6.44
CA ALA A 74 -7.56 27.91 -7.37
C ALA A 74 -8.91 28.08 -6.66
N ALA A 75 -9.09 27.49 -5.49
CA ALA A 75 -10.34 27.45 -4.73
C ALA A 75 -10.05 27.40 -3.22
N PRO A 76 -9.56 28.50 -2.61
CA PRO A 76 -9.14 28.53 -1.20
C PRO A 76 -10.28 28.19 -0.23
N GLU A 77 -11.53 28.52 -0.56
CA GLU A 77 -12.69 28.24 0.29
C GLU A 77 -13.09 26.75 0.32
N GLU A 78 -12.71 26.00 -0.71
CA GLU A 78 -13.03 24.58 -0.85
C GLU A 78 -11.84 23.68 -0.45
N ALA A 79 -10.63 24.26 -0.43
CA ALA A 79 -9.38 23.56 -0.14
C ALA A 79 -9.42 22.76 1.16
N ASP A 80 -9.94 23.36 2.24
CA ASP A 80 -9.96 22.73 3.56
C ASP A 80 -10.91 21.52 3.64
N ARG A 81 -11.90 21.41 2.75
CA ARG A 81 -12.91 20.33 2.75
C ARG A 81 -12.62 19.21 1.76
N LEU A 82 -11.69 19.40 0.83
CA LEU A 82 -11.45 18.44 -0.25
C LEU A 82 -10.92 17.10 0.25
N LEU A 83 -10.08 17.10 1.29
CA LEU A 83 -9.60 15.86 1.89
C LEU A 83 -10.73 15.09 2.59
N ASP A 84 -11.60 15.78 3.32
CA ASP A 84 -12.76 15.17 3.98
C ASP A 84 -13.71 14.55 2.95
N LEU A 85 -13.99 15.28 1.86
CA LEU A 85 -14.83 14.78 0.76
C LEU A 85 -14.21 13.56 0.06
N ALA A 86 -12.89 13.54 -0.11
CA ALA A 86 -12.18 12.40 -0.68
C ALA A 86 -12.27 11.16 0.24
N ILE A 87 -12.16 11.34 1.56
CA ILE A 87 -12.34 10.27 2.55
C ILE A 87 -13.78 9.74 2.51
N GLU A 88 -14.78 10.62 2.53
CA GLU A 88 -16.20 10.25 2.43
C GLU A 88 -16.49 9.47 1.14
N HIS A 89 -15.94 9.91 0.00
CA HIS A 89 -16.08 9.21 -1.28
C HIS A 89 -15.39 7.84 -1.26
N ALA A 90 -14.19 7.73 -0.71
CA ALA A 90 -13.49 6.45 -0.62
C ALA A 90 -14.27 5.43 0.22
N GLN A 91 -14.84 5.87 1.34
CA GLN A 91 -15.71 5.05 2.19
C GLN A 91 -16.98 4.63 1.44
N THR A 92 -17.62 5.57 0.74
CA THR A 92 -18.89 5.34 0.04
C THR A 92 -18.77 4.39 -1.15
N TYR A 93 -17.71 4.54 -1.95
CA TYR A 93 -17.59 3.83 -3.24
C TYR A 93 -16.57 2.68 -3.23
N HIS A 94 -15.63 2.67 -2.29
CA HIS A 94 -14.54 1.68 -2.24
C HIS A 94 -14.47 0.91 -0.92
N GLY A 95 -15.30 1.24 0.08
CA GLY A 95 -15.46 0.48 1.32
C GLY A 95 -14.21 0.42 2.21
N ALA A 96 -13.34 1.44 2.10
CA ALA A 96 -12.12 1.59 2.89
C ALA A 96 -12.41 2.16 4.29
#